data_AF-A0A1X0NYP2-F1
#
_entry.id   AF-A0A1X0NYP2-F1
#
_cell.length_a   1.000
_cell.length_b   1.000
_cell.length_c   1.000
_cell.angle_alpha   90.00
_cell.angle_beta   90.00
_cell.angle_gamma   90.00
#
_symmetry.space_group_name_H-M   'P 1'
#
loop_
_entity.id
_entity.type
_entity.pdbx_description
1 polymer ?
#
loop_
_entity_poly.entity_id
_entity_poly.type
_entity_poly.pdbx_seq_one_letter_code
_entity_poly.pdbx_strand_id
1 'polypeptide(L)'
;MTWVEDTAAAQFPLATVVKQQGTLPSSNLFTTLPVNRVLRVFQLCALQTQEELVDILRSSLFGIFELEGLQTYRYAYQDELMFLLDAVLYYGSTWKRAQSIGDRMQNLVLRDEAKALATGMTSVVRLDPTLVPTRGRLLLHALLTVCVPYMIRKVQRKSLEEDWERENPRSLKAKLAKVIRLLSIIWSTLSIINTLHFLATAQYRTLVERLLSLRLVYGTQKTRRFSNLMYLNQHVTWKTWSSFLALINVGRYISRLTRSLQAFTTPSGNLVSNDTVCCACHDRPTIAQRSNCGHVYCYYCIKSRLLDAKMAGSFRCLHCGSTVHQAFPLK
;
A
#
# COMPACT_ATOMS: atom_id res chain seq x y z
N MET A 1 -27.37 -3.80 -21.13
CA MET A 1 -26.96 -4.38 -19.84
C MET A 1 -26.64 -5.87 -19.97
N THR A 2 -26.06 -6.28 -21.09
CA THR A 2 -25.77 -7.69 -21.40
C THR A 2 -24.73 -8.29 -20.46
N TRP A 3 -23.73 -7.50 -20.04
CA TRP A 3 -22.70 -7.98 -19.10
C TRP A 3 -23.25 -8.33 -17.70
N VAL A 4 -24.36 -7.73 -17.27
CA VAL A 4 -25.01 -8.05 -15.98
C VAL A 4 -25.72 -9.40 -16.06
N GLU A 5 -26.38 -9.65 -17.18
CA GLU A 5 -27.02 -10.93 -17.47
C GLU A 5 -25.97 -12.04 -17.65
N ASP A 6 -24.87 -11.75 -18.35
CA ASP A 6 -23.74 -12.67 -18.54
C ASP A 6 -23.06 -13.02 -17.22
N THR A 7 -22.87 -12.04 -16.32
CA THR A 7 -22.27 -12.27 -15.00
C THR A 7 -23.18 -13.05 -14.08
N ALA A 8 -24.49 -12.77 -14.09
CA ALA A 8 -25.47 -13.56 -13.36
C ALA A 8 -25.56 -15.00 -13.89
N ALA A 9 -25.55 -15.18 -15.22
CA ALA A 9 -25.55 -16.48 -15.87
C ALA A 9 -24.27 -17.28 -15.59
N ALA A 10 -23.10 -16.61 -15.49
CA ALA A 10 -21.82 -17.25 -15.19
C ALA A 10 -21.66 -17.66 -13.71
N GLN A 11 -22.47 -17.11 -12.79
CA GLN A 11 -22.34 -17.36 -11.36
C GLN A 11 -22.62 -18.82 -10.97
N PHE A 12 -23.61 -19.45 -11.60
CA PHE A 12 -23.98 -20.85 -11.34
C PHE A 12 -22.95 -21.86 -11.90
N PRO A 13 -22.49 -21.76 -13.17
CA PRO A 13 -21.38 -22.54 -13.68
C PRO A 13 -20.12 -22.38 -12.84
N LEU A 14 -19.78 -21.15 -12.45
CA LEU A 14 -18.59 -20.88 -11.64
C LEU A 14 -18.69 -21.55 -10.26
N ALA A 15 -19.83 -21.42 -9.58
CA ALA A 15 -20.06 -22.10 -8.30
C ALA A 15 -19.98 -23.62 -8.42
N THR A 16 -20.48 -24.18 -9.51
CA THR A 16 -20.43 -25.61 -9.81
C THR A 16 -19.00 -26.08 -10.07
N VAL A 17 -18.24 -25.35 -10.89
CA VAL A 17 -16.82 -25.64 -11.16
C VAL A 17 -15.99 -25.53 -9.88
N VAL A 18 -16.23 -24.53 -9.03
CA VAL A 18 -15.54 -24.38 -7.73
C VAL A 18 -15.88 -25.56 -6.80
N LYS A 19 -17.14 -25.99 -6.77
CA LYS A 19 -17.57 -27.16 -5.98
C LYS A 19 -16.92 -28.46 -6.51
N GLN A 20 -16.86 -28.61 -7.83
CA GLN A 20 -16.24 -29.75 -8.52
C GLN A 20 -14.71 -29.78 -8.37
N GLN A 21 -14.03 -28.63 -8.43
CA GLN A 21 -12.60 -28.52 -8.11
C GLN A 21 -12.31 -28.97 -6.68
N GLY A 22 -13.23 -28.73 -5.74
CA GLY A 22 -13.14 -29.22 -4.37
C GLY A 22 -13.34 -30.74 -4.21
N THR A 23 -13.89 -31.42 -5.23
CA THR A 23 -14.12 -32.87 -5.27
C THR A 23 -13.16 -33.62 -6.19
N LEU A 24 -12.32 -32.91 -6.96
CA LEU A 24 -11.28 -33.55 -7.76
C LEU A 24 -10.37 -34.35 -6.81
N PRO A 25 -10.15 -35.65 -7.06
CA PRO A 25 -9.27 -36.44 -6.23
C PRO A 25 -7.87 -35.84 -6.34
N SER A 26 -7.40 -35.22 -5.25
CA SER A 26 -6.00 -34.84 -5.14
C SER A 26 -5.17 -36.13 -5.24
N SER A 27 -4.17 -36.16 -6.11
CA SER A 27 -3.29 -37.32 -6.26
C SER A 27 -2.68 -37.68 -4.90
N ASN A 28 -3.01 -38.86 -4.37
CA ASN A 28 -2.39 -39.36 -3.14
C ASN A 28 -0.90 -39.72 -3.32
N LEU A 29 -0.44 -39.76 -4.57
CA LEU A 29 0.94 -40.00 -4.97
C LEU A 29 1.91 -38.88 -4.53
N PHE A 30 1.40 -37.65 -4.36
CA PHE A 30 2.17 -36.48 -3.95
C PHE A 30 1.51 -35.75 -2.77
N THR A 31 1.15 -36.47 -1.71
CA THR A 31 0.52 -35.87 -0.51
C THR A 31 1.50 -35.15 0.41
N THR A 32 2.80 -35.34 0.21
CA THR A 32 3.82 -34.63 0.97
C THR A 32 4.30 -33.45 0.15
N LEU A 33 3.94 -32.23 0.57
CA LEU A 33 4.71 -31.05 0.20
C LEU A 33 6.21 -31.39 0.34
N PRO A 34 7.04 -31.07 -0.66
CA PRO A 34 8.43 -31.48 -0.66
C PRO A 34 9.10 -30.85 0.57
N VAL A 35 9.56 -31.71 1.47
CA VAL A 35 10.24 -31.39 2.73
C VAL A 35 9.32 -30.86 3.85
N ASN A 36 9.52 -31.36 5.08
CA ASN A 36 8.98 -30.83 6.35
C ASN A 36 9.47 -29.39 6.63
N ARG A 37 9.16 -28.45 5.73
CA ARG A 37 9.61 -27.06 5.78
C ARG A 37 8.45 -26.15 5.34
N VAL A 38 8.29 -25.06 6.07
CA VAL A 38 7.37 -23.99 5.67
C VAL A 38 7.97 -23.24 4.49
N LEU A 39 7.15 -22.90 3.50
CA LEU A 39 7.60 -22.15 2.33
C LEU A 39 8.10 -20.76 2.75
N ARG A 40 9.29 -20.38 2.26
CA ARG A 40 9.94 -19.09 2.55
C ARG A 40 9.03 -17.91 2.18
N VAL A 41 8.36 -18.03 1.03
CA VAL A 41 7.45 -17.00 0.51
C VAL A 41 6.35 -16.69 1.51
N PHE A 42 5.74 -17.70 2.16
CA PHE A 42 4.71 -17.44 3.17
C PHE A 42 5.25 -16.73 4.40
N GLN A 43 6.44 -17.08 4.87
CA GLN A 43 7.05 -16.43 6.03
C GLN A 43 7.42 -14.97 5.75
N LEU A 44 7.98 -14.70 4.56
CA LEU A 44 8.32 -13.35 4.11
C LEU A 44 7.07 -12.51 3.83
N CYS A 45 6.08 -13.06 3.12
CA CYS A 45 4.81 -12.38 2.89
C CYS A 45 4.10 -12.07 4.21
N ALA A 46 4.14 -12.97 5.20
CA ALA A 46 3.55 -12.72 6.51
C ALA A 46 4.21 -11.51 7.22
N LEU A 47 5.53 -11.40 7.17
CA LEU A 47 6.26 -10.23 7.72
C LEU A 47 5.88 -8.95 7.00
N GLN A 48 5.95 -8.94 5.67
CA GLN A 48 5.66 -7.75 4.88
C GLN A 48 4.21 -7.31 5.06
N THR A 49 3.26 -8.25 5.02
CA THR A 49 1.83 -7.95 5.23
C THR A 49 1.60 -7.39 6.64
N GLN A 50 2.32 -7.89 7.65
CA GLN A 50 2.22 -7.38 9.01
C GLN A 50 2.71 -5.93 9.11
N GLU A 51 3.82 -5.58 8.45
CA GLU A 51 4.35 -4.22 8.40
C GLU A 51 3.37 -3.27 7.70
N GLU A 52 2.90 -3.65 6.51
CA GLU A 52 1.92 -2.87 5.74
C GLU A 52 0.60 -2.64 6.51
N LEU A 53 0.07 -3.68 7.16
CA LEU A 53 -1.15 -3.55 7.98
C LEU A 53 -0.95 -2.59 9.16
N VAL A 54 0.20 -2.70 9.83
CA VAL A 54 0.51 -1.82 10.95
C VAL A 54 0.66 -0.38 10.46
N ASP A 55 1.28 -0.14 9.31
CA ASP A 55 1.43 1.20 8.74
C ASP A 55 0.10 1.82 8.31
N ILE A 56 -0.83 1.04 7.78
CA ILE A 56 -2.21 1.50 7.52
C ILE A 56 -2.93 1.88 8.82
N LEU A 57 -2.75 1.11 9.89
CA LEU A 57 -3.35 1.42 11.19
C LEU A 57 -2.72 2.67 11.81
N ARG A 58 -1.41 2.85 11.65
CA ARG A 58 -0.69 4.05 12.12
C ARG A 58 -1.12 5.30 11.37
N SER A 59 -1.25 5.23 10.04
CA SER A 59 -1.73 6.37 9.25
C SER A 59 -3.17 6.73 9.63
N SER A 60 -4.03 5.73 9.82
CA SER A 60 -5.40 5.93 10.30
C SER A 60 -5.42 6.55 11.70
N LEU A 61 -4.56 6.08 12.62
CA LEU A 61 -4.43 6.62 13.97
C LEU A 61 -3.99 8.08 13.93
N PHE A 62 -3.00 8.42 13.12
CA PHE A 62 -2.49 9.80 13.01
C PHE A 62 -3.45 10.74 12.29
N GLY A 63 -4.26 10.23 11.36
CA GLY A 63 -5.34 10.99 10.71
C GLY A 63 -6.35 11.56 11.72
N ILE A 64 -6.59 10.86 12.85
CA ILE A 64 -7.47 11.36 13.93
C ILE A 64 -6.89 12.64 14.57
N PHE A 65 -5.57 12.80 14.57
CA PHE A 65 -4.88 13.93 15.22
C PHE A 65 -4.52 15.07 14.25
N GLU A 66 -5.06 15.09 13.02
CA GLU A 66 -4.80 16.16 12.04
C GLU A 66 -5.55 17.47 12.35
N LEU A 67 -6.51 17.45 13.30
CA LEU A 67 -7.24 18.63 13.76
C LEU A 67 -6.29 19.68 14.39
N GLU A 68 -6.48 20.97 14.07
CA GLU A 68 -5.57 22.07 14.42
C GLU A 68 -5.21 22.17 15.93
N GLY A 69 -6.06 21.70 16.83
CA GLY A 69 -5.77 21.65 18.28
C GLY A 69 -5.05 20.39 18.78
N LEU A 70 -5.10 19.29 18.01
CA LEU A 70 -4.58 17.98 18.40
C LEU A 70 -3.21 17.65 17.77
N GLN A 71 -2.77 18.44 16.80
CA GLN A 71 -1.47 18.24 16.13
C GLN A 71 -0.29 18.31 17.10
N THR A 72 -0.30 19.20 18.09
CA THR A 72 0.78 19.29 19.10
C THR A 72 0.92 17.98 19.89
N TYR A 73 -0.21 17.36 20.25
CA TYR A 73 -0.21 16.06 20.94
C TYR A 73 0.31 14.93 20.05
N ARG A 74 0.01 14.99 18.74
CA ARG A 74 0.52 14.02 17.75
C ARG A 74 2.04 13.95 17.77
N TYR A 75 2.72 15.10 17.72
CA TYR A 75 4.18 15.16 17.69
C TYR A 75 4.80 14.83 19.05
N ALA A 76 4.22 15.33 20.14
CA ALA A 76 4.74 15.09 21.48
C ALA A 76 4.68 13.60 21.89
N TYR A 77 3.59 12.91 21.52
CA TYR A 77 3.33 11.52 21.92
C TYR A 77 3.41 10.53 20.74
N GLN A 78 4.09 10.88 19.65
CA GLN A 78 4.14 10.05 18.46
C GLN A 78 4.63 8.63 18.76
N ASP A 79 5.74 8.51 19.48
CA ASP A 79 6.35 7.21 19.79
C ASP A 79 5.54 6.42 20.82
N GLU A 80 4.89 7.11 21.76
CA GLU A 80 4.01 6.53 22.76
C GLU A 80 2.74 5.94 22.13
N LEU A 81 2.14 6.65 21.18
CA LEU A 81 0.98 6.19 20.42
C LEU A 81 1.32 4.97 19.56
N MET A 82 2.49 5.00 18.91
CA MET A 82 2.98 3.88 18.11
C MET A 82 3.25 2.64 18.96
N PHE A 83 3.91 2.82 20.11
CA PHE A 83 4.15 1.74 21.07
C PHE A 83 2.84 1.16 21.61
N LEU A 84 1.87 2.02 21.96
CA LEU A 84 0.56 1.58 22.44
C LEU A 84 -0.16 0.75 21.38
N LEU A 85 -0.14 1.19 20.12
CA LEU A 85 -0.71 0.42 19.00
C LEU A 85 -0.01 -0.94 18.86
N ASP A 86 1.32 -0.96 18.80
CA ASP A 86 2.09 -2.20 18.66
C ASP A 86 1.84 -3.16 19.85
N ALA A 87 1.72 -2.63 21.07
CA ALA A 87 1.40 -3.40 22.28
C ALA A 87 -0.02 -3.99 22.26
N VAL A 88 -1.01 -3.19 21.86
CA VAL A 88 -2.41 -3.65 21.71
C VAL A 88 -2.51 -4.75 20.65
N LEU A 89 -1.85 -4.56 19.50
CA LEU A 89 -1.81 -5.55 18.43
C LEU A 89 -1.11 -6.82 18.88
N TYR A 90 0.03 -6.71 19.57
CA TYR A 90 0.75 -7.86 20.10
C TYR A 90 -0.08 -8.64 21.13
N TYR A 91 -0.74 -7.93 22.04
CA TYR A 91 -1.62 -8.53 23.05
C TYR A 91 -2.83 -9.23 22.42
N GLY A 92 -3.46 -8.60 21.42
CA GLY A 92 -4.63 -9.13 20.74
C GLY A 92 -4.32 -10.32 19.81
N SER A 93 -3.12 -10.37 19.24
CA SER A 93 -2.69 -11.39 18.27
C SER A 93 -1.73 -12.40 18.90
N THR A 94 -0.43 -12.10 18.91
CA THR A 94 0.66 -13.01 19.30
C THR A 94 0.51 -13.53 20.72
N TRP A 95 0.10 -12.70 21.68
CA TRP A 95 -0.06 -13.13 23.07
C TRP A 95 -1.21 -14.14 23.24
N LYS A 96 -2.37 -13.88 22.62
CA LYS A 96 -3.55 -14.76 22.77
C LYS A 96 -3.47 -16.01 21.90
N ARG A 97 -2.89 -15.91 20.70
CA ARG A 97 -2.98 -16.95 19.65
C ARG A 97 -1.64 -17.50 19.18
N ALA A 98 -0.51 -17.02 19.71
CA ALA A 98 0.84 -17.34 19.22
C ALA A 98 1.00 -17.09 17.69
N GLN A 99 0.25 -16.13 17.16
CA GLN A 99 0.19 -15.77 15.75
C GLN A 99 0.07 -14.25 15.65
N SER A 100 0.92 -13.61 14.84
CA SER A 100 0.66 -12.24 14.41
C SER A 100 -0.49 -12.20 13.40
N ILE A 101 -0.96 -10.98 13.07
CA ILE A 101 -2.06 -10.82 12.12
C ILE A 101 -1.62 -11.27 10.72
N GLY A 102 -0.42 -10.88 10.28
CA GLY A 102 0.18 -11.32 9.03
C GLY A 102 0.41 -12.83 8.99
N ASP A 103 0.89 -13.42 10.09
CA ASP A 103 1.08 -14.88 10.20
C ASP A 103 -0.24 -15.62 10.02
N ARG A 104 -1.32 -15.11 10.63
CA ARG A 104 -2.66 -15.68 10.50
C ARG A 104 -3.17 -15.67 9.06
N MET A 105 -2.88 -14.61 8.28
CA MET A 105 -3.26 -14.53 6.86
C MET A 105 -2.53 -15.57 6.01
N GLN A 106 -1.29 -15.91 6.37
CA GLN A 106 -0.49 -16.93 5.69
C GLN A 106 -0.61 -18.32 6.35
N ASN A 107 -1.53 -18.48 7.32
CA ASN A 107 -1.74 -19.73 8.08
C ASN A 107 -0.47 -20.25 8.77
N LEU A 108 0.29 -19.35 9.38
CA LEU A 108 1.50 -19.65 10.13
C LEU A 108 1.27 -19.44 11.63
N VAL A 109 1.95 -20.25 12.45
CA VAL A 109 1.84 -20.28 13.91
C VAL A 109 3.22 -20.43 14.51
N LEU A 110 3.49 -19.70 15.60
CA LEU A 110 4.72 -19.85 16.36
C LEU A 110 4.69 -21.15 17.17
N ARG A 111 5.74 -21.93 17.01
CA ARG A 111 6.02 -23.17 17.74
C ARG A 111 7.33 -23.05 18.51
N ASP A 112 7.38 -23.63 19.69
CA ASP A 112 8.62 -23.79 20.45
C ASP A 112 9.44 -24.96 19.91
N GLU A 113 10.56 -24.68 19.24
CA GLU A 113 11.41 -25.71 18.64
C GLU A 113 12.23 -26.46 19.69
N ALA A 114 12.60 -25.82 20.79
CA ALA A 114 13.36 -26.48 21.87
C ALA A 114 12.53 -27.59 22.53
N LYS A 115 11.23 -27.33 22.74
CA LYS A 115 10.30 -28.37 23.22
C LYS A 115 10.09 -29.47 22.18
N ALA A 116 9.94 -29.10 20.91
CA ALA A 116 9.79 -30.06 19.82
C ALA A 116 10.99 -31.00 19.69
N LEU A 117 12.21 -30.49 19.91
CA LEU A 117 13.42 -31.29 19.92
C LEU A 117 13.43 -32.27 21.11
N ALA A 118 13.04 -31.79 22.30
CA ALA A 118 12.99 -32.61 23.51
C ALA A 118 11.95 -33.75 23.42
N THR A 119 10.83 -33.54 22.72
CA THR A 119 9.78 -34.55 22.52
C THR A 119 9.95 -35.38 21.24
N GLY A 120 10.99 -35.11 20.43
CA GLY A 120 11.22 -35.79 19.16
C GLY A 120 10.21 -35.45 18.04
N MET A 121 9.39 -34.42 18.21
CA MET A 121 8.32 -34.05 17.28
C MET A 121 8.80 -33.08 16.19
N THR A 122 9.46 -33.59 15.16
CA THR A 122 10.05 -32.77 14.09
C THR A 122 9.07 -32.38 12.98
N SER A 123 7.87 -32.95 12.94
CA SER A 123 6.91 -32.70 11.85
C SER A 123 6.43 -31.24 11.87
N VAL A 124 6.54 -30.56 10.73
CA VAL A 124 6.15 -29.14 10.54
C VAL A 124 4.73 -29.01 9.99
N VAL A 125 4.09 -30.16 9.75
CA VAL A 125 2.77 -30.26 9.10
C VAL A 125 1.67 -30.48 10.13
N ARG A 126 1.99 -31.14 11.25
CA ARG A 126 1.03 -31.42 12.33
C ARG A 126 1.20 -30.40 13.45
N LEU A 127 0.11 -29.74 13.81
CA LEU A 127 0.05 -28.90 14.98
C LEU A 127 -0.24 -29.78 16.20
N ASP A 128 0.63 -29.73 17.19
CA ASP A 128 0.41 -30.34 18.50
C ASP A 128 0.23 -29.22 19.54
N PRO A 129 -0.87 -29.20 20.31
CA PRO A 129 -1.12 -28.18 21.33
C PRO A 129 -0.04 -28.15 22.44
N THR A 130 0.71 -29.24 22.64
CA THR A 130 1.79 -29.30 23.64
C THR A 130 3.00 -28.43 23.26
N LEU A 131 3.17 -28.14 21.97
CA LEU A 131 4.29 -27.38 21.41
C LEU A 131 4.05 -25.86 21.38
N VAL A 132 2.97 -25.40 22.01
CA VAL A 132 2.68 -23.97 22.16
C VAL A 132 3.78 -23.28 22.98
N PRO A 133 4.25 -22.09 22.54
CA PRO A 133 5.25 -21.33 23.27
C PRO A 133 4.85 -21.06 24.72
N THR A 134 5.81 -21.17 25.65
CA THR A 134 5.57 -20.79 27.04
C THR A 134 5.26 -19.31 27.15
N ARG A 135 4.44 -18.94 28.14
CA ARG A 135 4.11 -17.52 28.41
C ARG A 135 5.36 -16.68 28.67
N GLY A 136 6.37 -17.25 29.34
CA GLY A 136 7.66 -16.58 29.56
C GLY A 136 8.40 -16.27 28.27
N ARG A 137 8.46 -17.20 27.30
CA ARG A 137 9.09 -16.96 26.00
C ARG A 137 8.30 -15.95 25.16
N LEU A 138 6.96 -15.99 25.22
CA LEU A 138 6.12 -14.99 24.57
C LEU A 138 6.31 -13.59 25.18
N LEU A 139 6.54 -13.50 26.49
CA LEU A 139 6.85 -12.24 27.16
C LEU A 139 8.22 -11.72 26.73
N LEU A 140 9.23 -12.58 26.70
CA LEU A 140 10.57 -12.21 26.21
C LEU A 140 10.53 -11.81 24.73
N HIS A 141 9.73 -12.49 23.92
CA HIS A 141 9.48 -12.10 22.53
C HIS A 141 8.82 -10.72 22.45
N ALA A 142 7.82 -10.44 23.29
CA ALA A 142 7.16 -9.12 23.35
C ALA A 142 8.15 -8.02 23.74
N LEU A 143 8.98 -8.28 24.75
CA LEU A 143 10.00 -7.37 25.23
C LEU A 143 10.99 -7.03 24.11
N LEU A 144 11.49 -8.04 23.40
CA LEU A 144 12.48 -7.87 22.34
C LEU A 144 11.90 -7.27 21.05
N THR A 145 10.63 -7.52 20.72
CA THR A 145 10.01 -7.05 19.47
C THR A 145 9.24 -5.74 19.59
N VAL A 146 8.71 -5.40 20.77
CA VAL A 146 7.90 -4.19 21.01
C VAL A 146 8.64 -3.20 21.90
N CYS A 147 9.07 -3.63 23.10
CA CYS A 147 9.66 -2.72 24.07
C CYS A 147 11.07 -2.25 23.70
N VAL A 148 11.94 -3.15 23.23
CA VAL A 148 13.32 -2.80 22.86
C VAL A 148 13.37 -1.78 21.71
N PRO A 149 12.65 -1.97 20.58
CA PRO A 149 12.62 -0.96 19.52
C PRO A 149 12.08 0.40 19.98
N TYR A 150 11.05 0.41 20.84
CA TYR A 150 10.54 1.64 21.43
C TYR A 150 11.61 2.37 22.27
N MET A 151 12.28 1.64 23.16
CA MET A 151 13.34 2.21 24.00
C MET A 151 14.50 2.75 23.16
N ILE A 152 14.92 2.01 22.13
CA ILE A 152 15.99 2.46 21.22
C ILE A 152 15.56 3.74 20.49
N ARG A 153 14.35 3.78 19.92
CA ARG A 153 13.83 4.99 19.24
C ARG A 153 13.76 6.18 20.19
N LYS A 154 13.27 5.98 21.41
CA LYS A 154 13.16 7.03 22.43
C LYS A 154 14.52 7.58 22.85
N VAL A 155 15.50 6.71 23.05
CA VAL A 155 16.87 7.13 23.38
C VAL A 155 17.56 7.79 22.18
N GLN A 156 17.35 7.30 20.96
CA GLN A 156 17.88 7.92 19.74
C GLN A 156 17.32 9.32 19.52
N ARG A 157 16.01 9.51 19.68
CA ARG A 157 15.36 10.83 19.61
C ARG A 157 15.98 11.79 20.64
N LYS A 158 16.07 11.36 21.89
CA LYS A 158 16.70 12.17 22.95
C LYS A 158 18.18 12.45 22.70
N SER A 159 18.90 11.49 22.13
CA SER A 159 20.31 11.64 21.75
C SER A 159 20.52 12.68 20.65
N LEU A 160 19.52 12.86 19.77
CA LEU A 160 19.54 13.87 18.70
C LEU A 160 19.09 15.25 19.22
N GLU A 161 18.07 15.31 20.08
CA GLU A 161 17.59 16.57 20.68
C GLU A 161 18.66 17.25 21.54
N GLU A 162 19.45 16.47 22.27
CA GLU A 162 20.50 16.97 23.17
C GLU A 162 21.91 16.89 22.54
N ASP A 163 22.03 16.55 21.25
CA ASP A 163 23.31 16.44 20.52
C ASP A 163 24.43 15.69 21.28
N TRP A 164 24.13 14.49 21.79
CA TRP A 164 25.04 13.73 22.68
C TRP A 164 26.43 13.44 22.07
N GLU A 165 26.57 13.53 20.75
CA GLU A 165 27.84 13.29 20.04
C GLU A 165 28.84 14.46 20.18
N ARG A 166 28.37 15.68 20.39
CA ARG A 166 29.22 16.89 20.45
C ARG A 166 29.66 17.25 21.87
N GLU A 167 29.01 16.67 22.87
CA GLU A 167 29.32 16.91 24.27
C GLU A 167 30.66 16.27 24.70
N ASN A 168 31.24 16.76 25.80
CA ASN A 168 32.56 16.34 26.27
C ASN A 168 32.71 14.81 26.32
N PRO A 169 33.81 14.22 25.81
CA PRO A 169 33.97 12.77 25.66
C PRO A 169 34.00 11.99 26.98
N ARG A 170 34.12 12.68 28.13
CA ARG A 170 34.04 12.10 29.47
C ARG A 170 32.61 11.94 29.99
N SER A 171 31.62 12.58 29.36
CA SER A 171 30.22 12.49 29.78
C SER A 171 29.66 11.09 29.54
N LEU A 172 28.76 10.64 30.43
CA LEU A 172 28.10 9.34 30.28
C LEU A 172 27.23 9.29 29.02
N LYS A 173 26.62 10.42 28.63
CA LYS A 173 25.78 10.57 27.44
C LYS A 173 26.54 10.27 26.14
N ALA A 174 27.74 10.83 25.98
CA ALA A 174 28.59 10.58 24.81
C ALA A 174 29.05 9.11 24.74
N LYS A 175 29.30 8.46 25.88
CA LYS A 175 29.60 7.01 25.94
C LYS A 175 28.38 6.18 25.55
N LEU A 176 27.19 6.51 26.07
CA LEU A 176 25.95 5.81 25.73
C LEU A 176 25.63 5.92 24.24
N ALA A 177 25.77 7.10 23.63
CA ALA A 177 25.61 7.29 22.19
C ALA A 177 26.53 6.37 21.37
N LYS A 178 27.82 6.29 21.75
CA LYS A 178 28.79 5.38 21.12
C LYS A 178 28.41 3.91 21.28
N VAL A 179 27.98 3.50 22.47
CA VAL A 179 27.55 2.12 22.75
C VAL A 179 26.31 1.75 21.92
N ILE A 180 25.30 2.64 21.86
CA ILE A 180 24.08 2.42 21.08
C ILE A 180 24.43 2.30 19.59
N ARG A 181 25.31 3.14 19.08
CA ARG A 181 25.79 3.06 17.69
C ARG A 181 26.48 1.73 17.42
N LEU A 182 27.39 1.29 18.29
CA LEU A 182 28.09 0.01 18.16
C LEU A 182 27.11 -1.17 18.20
N LEU A 183 26.19 -1.17 19.17
CA LEU A 183 25.13 -2.19 19.29
C LEU A 183 24.24 -2.22 18.05
N SER A 184 23.89 -1.06 17.48
CA SER A 184 23.12 -0.98 16.25
C SER A 184 23.86 -1.59 15.06
N ILE A 185 25.18 -1.36 14.96
CA ILE A 185 26.02 -1.96 13.92
C ILE A 185 26.07 -3.48 14.10
N ILE A 186 26.35 -3.96 15.31
CA ILE A 186 26.41 -5.39 15.64
C ILE A 186 25.06 -6.07 15.36
N TRP A 187 23.96 -5.44 15.76
CA TRP A 187 22.62 -5.97 15.51
C TRP A 187 22.32 -6.05 14.01
N SER A 188 22.68 -5.01 13.25
CA SER A 188 22.48 -4.99 11.79
C SER A 188 23.28 -6.09 11.10
N THR A 189 24.55 -6.28 11.44
CA THR A 189 25.37 -7.35 10.85
C THR A 189 24.84 -8.73 11.21
N LEU A 190 24.46 -8.95 12.47
CA LEU A 190 23.88 -10.22 12.91
C LEU A 190 22.51 -10.50 12.28
N SER A 191 21.70 -9.45 12.07
CA SER A 191 20.44 -9.53 11.34
C SER A 191 20.65 -9.94 9.87
N ILE A 192 21.64 -9.34 9.18
CA ILE A 192 21.99 -9.70 7.80
C ILE A 192 22.45 -11.15 7.72
N ILE A 193 23.34 -11.59 8.61
CA ILE A 193 23.78 -12.99 8.69
C ILE A 193 22.59 -13.92 8.93
N ASN A 194 21.67 -13.53 9.83
CA ASN A 194 20.45 -14.29 10.07
C ASN A 194 19.58 -14.40 8.82
N THR A 195 19.37 -13.30 8.10
CA THR A 195 18.58 -13.27 6.86
C THR A 195 19.21 -14.13 5.76
N LEU A 196 20.52 -14.09 5.58
CA LEU A 196 21.24 -14.96 4.64
C LEU A 196 21.07 -16.44 5.01
N HIS A 197 21.24 -16.77 6.29
CA HIS A 197 21.02 -18.12 6.77
C HIS A 197 19.55 -18.56 6.61
N PHE A 198 18.59 -17.66 6.84
CA PHE A 198 17.17 -17.89 6.64
C PHE A 198 16.85 -18.19 5.18
N LEU A 199 17.43 -17.43 4.23
CA LEU A 199 17.27 -17.68 2.80
C LEU A 199 17.80 -19.06 2.41
N ALA A 200 18.80 -19.59 3.10
CA ALA A 200 19.28 -20.96 2.90
C ALA A 200 18.37 -22.03 3.56
N THR A 201 17.97 -21.86 4.83
CA THR A 201 17.32 -22.92 5.63
C THR A 201 15.79 -22.83 5.78
N ALA A 202 15.20 -21.64 5.64
CA ALA A 202 13.77 -21.35 5.84
C ALA A 202 13.22 -21.59 7.26
N GLN A 203 14.07 -21.55 8.30
CA GLN A 203 13.67 -21.88 9.68
C GLN A 203 13.21 -20.67 10.51
N TYR A 204 14.07 -19.66 10.65
CA TYR A 204 13.84 -18.49 11.51
C TYR A 204 13.96 -17.21 10.68
N ARG A 205 12.88 -16.43 10.58
CA ARG A 205 12.84 -15.22 9.73
C ARG A 205 13.46 -14.01 10.43
N THR A 206 13.36 -13.91 11.75
CA THR A 206 14.00 -12.84 12.53
C THR A 206 15.07 -13.37 13.49
N LEU A 207 16.01 -12.49 13.85
CA LEU A 207 17.03 -12.81 14.84
C LEU A 207 16.43 -13.09 16.23
N VAL A 208 15.35 -12.38 16.59
CA VAL A 208 14.64 -12.56 17.86
C VAL A 208 14.02 -13.95 17.96
N GLU A 209 13.36 -14.40 16.89
CA GLU A 209 12.79 -15.74 16.82
C GLU A 209 13.87 -16.83 16.92
N ARG A 210 15.04 -16.61 16.30
CA ARG A 210 16.18 -17.52 16.41
C ARG A 210 16.71 -17.62 17.85
N LEU A 211 16.90 -16.48 18.52
CA LEU A 211 17.38 -16.42 19.90
C LEU A 211 16.43 -17.15 20.86
N LEU A 212 15.12 -17.07 20.61
CA LEU A 212 14.09 -17.72 21.42
C LEU A 212 13.73 -19.14 20.97
N SER A 213 14.35 -19.63 19.90
CA SER A 213 14.02 -20.89 19.23
C SER A 213 12.52 -21.02 18.91
N LEU A 214 11.91 -19.93 18.44
CA LEU A 214 10.52 -19.87 18.01
C LEU A 214 10.45 -20.04 16.49
N ARG A 215 9.88 -21.14 16.03
CA ARG A 215 9.80 -21.49 14.61
C ARG A 215 8.37 -21.34 14.09
N LEU A 216 8.20 -20.82 12.88
CA LEU A 216 6.89 -20.78 12.23
C LEU A 216 6.54 -22.13 11.59
N VAL A 217 5.30 -22.57 11.84
CA VAL A 217 4.73 -23.86 11.42
C VAL A 217 3.33 -23.62 10.86
N TYR A 218 2.86 -24.47 9.94
CA TYR A 218 1.50 -24.32 9.38
C TYR A 218 0.42 -24.59 10.43
N GLY A 219 -0.53 -23.67 10.59
CA GLY A 219 -1.62 -23.76 11.56
C GLY A 219 -2.63 -24.85 11.26
N THR A 220 -3.08 -24.90 10.00
CA THR A 220 -4.09 -25.85 9.54
C THR A 220 -3.71 -26.39 8.16
N GLN A 221 -3.79 -27.70 7.93
CA GLN A 221 -3.54 -28.27 6.59
C GLN A 221 -4.69 -28.04 5.61
N LYS A 222 -5.88 -27.72 6.11
CA LYS A 222 -7.10 -27.46 5.34
C LYS A 222 -7.21 -26.00 4.84
N THR A 223 -6.10 -25.36 4.50
CA THR A 223 -6.17 -24.03 3.88
C THR A 223 -6.55 -24.14 2.41
N ARG A 224 -7.84 -23.95 2.12
CA ARG A 224 -8.27 -23.57 0.77
C ARG A 224 -7.84 -22.12 0.55
N ARG A 225 -6.85 -21.90 -0.30
CA ARG A 225 -6.41 -20.55 -0.68
C ARG A 225 -7.51 -19.91 -1.52
N PHE A 226 -8.45 -19.24 -0.87
CA PHE A 226 -9.33 -18.31 -1.56
C PHE A 226 -8.54 -17.03 -1.83
N SER A 227 -7.75 -17.02 -2.90
CA SER A 227 -7.32 -15.77 -3.50
C SER A 227 -8.58 -15.12 -4.07
N ASN A 228 -9.22 -14.24 -3.29
CA ASN A 228 -10.34 -13.46 -3.80
C ASN A 228 -9.79 -12.43 -4.80
N LEU A 229 -9.70 -12.87 -6.05
CA LEU A 229 -9.21 -12.07 -7.16
C LEU A 229 -10.20 -10.97 -7.55
N MET A 230 -11.39 -10.88 -6.95
CA MET A 230 -12.39 -9.87 -7.31
C MET A 230 -11.83 -8.45 -7.26
N TYR A 231 -11.15 -8.09 -6.17
CA TYR A 231 -10.59 -6.75 -6.00
C TYR A 231 -9.38 -6.51 -6.89
N LEU A 232 -8.52 -7.52 -7.09
CA LEU A 232 -7.40 -7.42 -8.02
C LEU A 232 -7.91 -7.24 -9.46
N ASN A 233 -8.89 -8.05 -9.86
CA ASN A 233 -9.52 -7.99 -11.17
C ASN A 233 -10.22 -6.65 -11.35
N GLN A 234 -10.97 -6.16 -10.36
CA GLN A 234 -11.62 -4.84 -10.43
C GLN A 234 -10.59 -3.71 -10.62
N HIS A 235 -9.47 -3.74 -9.89
CA HIS A 235 -8.41 -2.74 -10.03
C HIS A 235 -7.72 -2.83 -11.40
N VAL A 236 -7.42 -4.04 -11.88
CA VAL A 236 -6.86 -4.27 -13.23
C VAL A 236 -7.82 -3.76 -14.29
N THR A 237 -9.11 -4.10 -14.18
CA THR A 237 -10.16 -3.61 -15.09
C THR A 237 -10.21 -2.09 -15.08
N TRP A 238 -10.25 -1.44 -13.92
CA TRP A 238 -10.28 0.01 -13.82
C TRP A 238 -9.05 0.66 -14.48
N LYS A 239 -7.84 0.14 -14.19
CA LYS A 239 -6.59 0.66 -14.75
C LYS A 239 -6.52 0.49 -16.28
N THR A 240 -7.01 -0.64 -16.80
CA THR A 240 -7.09 -0.89 -18.24
C THR A 240 -8.07 0.08 -18.90
N TRP A 241 -9.26 0.27 -18.32
CA TRP A 241 -10.25 1.22 -18.83
C TRP A 241 -9.75 2.67 -18.78
N SER A 242 -9.13 3.10 -17.68
CA SER A 242 -8.59 4.47 -17.59
C SER A 242 -7.51 4.73 -18.64
N SER A 243 -6.64 3.74 -18.89
CA SER A 243 -5.58 3.84 -19.91
C SER A 243 -6.17 3.88 -21.33
N PHE A 244 -7.18 3.06 -21.59
CA PHE A 244 -7.92 3.06 -22.86
C PHE A 244 -8.65 4.38 -23.12
N LEU A 245 -9.36 4.91 -22.13
CA LEU A 245 -10.07 6.19 -22.22
C LEU A 245 -9.10 7.38 -22.40
N ALA A 246 -7.92 7.32 -21.78
CA ALA A 246 -6.85 8.31 -22.01
C ALA A 246 -6.32 8.26 -23.44
N LEU A 247 -6.11 7.06 -24.00
CA LEU A 247 -5.65 6.88 -25.40
C LEU A 247 -6.68 7.39 -26.42
N ILE A 248 -7.96 7.11 -26.18
CA ILE A 248 -9.08 7.59 -27.00
C ILE A 248 -9.25 9.10 -26.88
N ASN A 249 -8.59 9.74 -25.90
CA ASN A 249 -8.63 11.18 -25.71
C ASN A 249 -10.09 11.64 -25.57
N VAL A 250 -10.83 10.93 -24.72
CA VAL A 250 -12.29 11.03 -24.56
C VAL A 250 -12.77 12.47 -24.38
N GLY A 251 -11.96 13.34 -23.76
CA GLY A 251 -12.24 14.78 -23.66
C GLY A 251 -12.45 15.47 -25.02
N ARG A 252 -11.72 15.08 -26.07
CA ARG A 252 -11.92 15.61 -27.43
C ARG A 252 -13.23 15.13 -28.04
N TYR A 253 -13.62 13.88 -27.85
CA TYR A 253 -14.88 13.34 -28.37
C TYR A 253 -16.10 13.86 -27.59
N ILE A 254 -16.04 13.91 -26.26
CA ILE A 254 -17.09 14.52 -25.43
C ILE A 254 -17.26 15.99 -25.82
N SER A 255 -16.18 16.75 -26.00
CA SER A 255 -16.28 18.15 -26.45
C SER A 255 -16.83 18.32 -27.87
N ARG A 256 -16.72 17.30 -28.74
CA ARG A 256 -17.35 17.31 -30.08
C ARG A 256 -18.84 16.95 -29.99
N LEU A 257 -19.19 16.00 -29.13
CA LEU A 257 -20.58 15.59 -28.89
C LEU A 257 -21.37 16.72 -28.23
N THR A 258 -20.82 17.40 -27.22
CA THR A 258 -21.46 18.56 -26.59
C THR A 258 -21.65 19.71 -27.58
N ARG A 259 -20.67 19.97 -28.46
CA ARG A 259 -20.82 20.94 -29.56
C ARG A 259 -21.88 20.54 -30.58
N SER A 260 -21.97 19.26 -30.94
CA SER A 260 -23.02 18.77 -31.84
C SER A 260 -24.41 18.90 -31.21
N LEU A 261 -24.55 18.58 -29.93
CA LEU A 261 -25.81 18.71 -29.20
C LEU A 261 -26.21 20.17 -29.01
N GLN A 262 -25.25 21.06 -28.69
CA GLN A 262 -25.49 22.50 -28.62
C GLN A 262 -25.94 23.08 -29.96
N ALA A 263 -25.34 22.66 -31.07
CA ALA A 263 -25.75 23.07 -32.42
C ALA A 263 -27.18 22.62 -32.81
N PHE A 264 -27.67 21.52 -32.23
CA PHE A 264 -29.07 21.08 -32.41
C PHE A 264 -30.06 21.83 -31.51
N THR A 265 -29.60 22.42 -30.40
CA THR A 265 -30.48 23.10 -29.42
C THR A 265 -30.47 24.64 -29.53
N THR A 266 -29.55 25.25 -30.27
CA THR A 266 -29.52 26.71 -30.45
C THR A 266 -30.41 27.13 -31.62
N PRO A 267 -31.43 27.98 -31.42
CA PRO A 267 -32.20 28.55 -32.53
C PRO A 267 -31.31 29.50 -33.33
N SER A 268 -31.42 29.44 -34.66
CA SER A 268 -30.70 30.31 -35.61
C SER A 268 -31.02 31.79 -35.36
N GLY A 269 -30.13 32.47 -34.62
CA GLY A 269 -30.24 33.88 -34.28
C GLY A 269 -28.93 34.63 -34.56
N ASN A 270 -29.06 35.81 -35.16
CA ASN A 270 -27.99 36.64 -35.73
C ASN A 270 -26.80 36.94 -34.79
N LEU A 271 -25.61 36.99 -35.40
CA LEU A 271 -24.32 37.36 -34.82
C LEU A 271 -24.36 38.72 -34.10
N VAL A 272 -24.32 38.68 -32.76
CA VAL A 272 -23.78 39.75 -31.93
C VAL A 272 -22.71 39.13 -31.05
N SER A 273 -21.46 39.53 -31.26
CA SER A 273 -20.29 39.06 -30.50
C SER A 273 -20.36 39.57 -29.07
N ASN A 274 -20.89 38.76 -28.15
CA ASN A 274 -20.76 39.03 -26.72
C ASN A 274 -19.32 38.69 -26.28
N ASP A 275 -18.50 39.73 -26.10
CA ASP A 275 -17.11 39.66 -25.60
C ASP A 275 -16.98 39.10 -24.15
N THR A 276 -18.08 38.64 -23.56
CA THR A 276 -18.16 38.17 -22.16
C THR A 276 -17.89 36.67 -21.98
N VAL A 277 -17.76 35.91 -23.09
CA VAL A 277 -17.66 34.44 -23.04
C VAL A 277 -16.52 33.93 -23.92
N CYS A 278 -15.79 32.92 -23.44
CA CYS A 278 -14.72 32.27 -24.18
C CYS A 278 -15.25 31.42 -25.35
N CYS A 279 -14.73 31.61 -26.56
CA CYS A 279 -15.13 30.87 -27.76
C CYS A 279 -14.75 29.36 -27.75
N ALA A 280 -13.96 28.89 -26.78
CA ALA A 280 -13.54 27.48 -26.70
C ALA A 280 -14.24 26.67 -25.59
N CYS A 281 -14.44 27.25 -24.41
CA CYS A 281 -15.10 26.59 -23.28
C CYS A 281 -16.50 27.13 -22.98
N HIS A 282 -16.90 28.23 -23.62
CA HIS A 282 -18.21 28.89 -23.42
C HIS A 282 -18.50 29.33 -21.98
N ASP A 283 -17.46 29.45 -21.15
CA ASP A 283 -17.51 30.03 -19.80
C ASP A 283 -16.86 31.42 -19.75
N ARG A 284 -17.01 32.11 -18.61
CA ARG A 284 -16.34 33.39 -18.35
C ARG A 284 -14.81 33.21 -18.45
N PRO A 285 -14.11 34.01 -19.27
CA PRO A 285 -12.72 33.73 -19.59
C PRO A 285 -11.79 33.91 -18.38
N THR A 286 -11.05 32.87 -18.03
CA THR A 286 -9.95 32.94 -17.07
C THR A 286 -8.72 33.52 -17.77
N ILE A 287 -8.40 34.79 -17.42
CA ILE A 287 -7.38 35.62 -18.08
C ILE A 287 -7.67 35.76 -19.59
N ALA A 288 -8.55 36.70 -19.93
CA ALA A 288 -9.05 36.88 -21.29
C ALA A 288 -7.92 37.18 -22.29
N GLN A 289 -7.94 36.46 -23.41
CA GLN A 289 -7.02 36.63 -24.53
C GLN A 289 -7.82 36.86 -25.81
N ARG A 290 -7.41 37.86 -26.58
CA ARG A 290 -7.97 38.14 -27.89
C ARG A 290 -7.13 37.47 -28.97
N SER A 291 -7.77 36.71 -29.83
CA SER A 291 -7.15 36.17 -31.05
C SER A 291 -6.95 37.27 -32.09
N ASN A 292 -6.07 37.05 -33.06
CA ASN A 292 -5.87 37.94 -34.22
C ASN A 292 -7.14 38.21 -35.05
N CYS A 293 -8.17 37.35 -34.95
CA CYS A 293 -9.46 37.57 -35.59
C CYS A 293 -10.51 38.25 -34.69
N GLY A 294 -10.09 38.75 -33.53
CA GLY A 294 -10.91 39.56 -32.65
C GLY A 294 -11.73 38.80 -31.61
N HIS A 295 -11.81 37.46 -31.68
CA HIS A 295 -12.59 36.63 -30.77
C HIS A 295 -11.86 36.32 -29.46
N VAL A 296 -12.61 36.22 -28.35
CA VAL A 296 -12.11 36.08 -26.98
C VAL A 296 -11.98 34.60 -26.57
N TYR A 297 -10.86 34.26 -25.92
CA TYR A 297 -10.56 32.93 -25.37
C TYR A 297 -9.99 33.04 -23.95
N CYS A 298 -10.07 31.98 -23.14
CA CYS A 298 -9.25 31.86 -21.94
C CYS A 298 -7.78 31.67 -22.31
N TYR A 299 -6.86 32.13 -21.46
CA TYR A 299 -5.42 31.90 -21.65
C TYR A 299 -5.09 30.43 -21.93
N TYR A 300 -5.60 29.51 -21.11
CA TYR A 300 -5.34 28.08 -21.28
C TYR A 300 -5.91 27.51 -22.58
N CYS A 301 -7.11 27.96 -22.97
CA CYS A 301 -7.79 27.48 -24.17
C CYS A 301 -7.09 27.88 -25.47
N ILE A 302 -6.54 29.11 -25.55
CA ILE A 302 -5.84 29.57 -26.75
C ILE A 302 -4.40 29.04 -26.81
N LYS A 303 -3.69 29.01 -25.66
CA LYS A 303 -2.30 28.54 -25.61
C LYS A 303 -2.18 27.04 -25.83
N SER A 304 -3.06 26.21 -25.25
CA SER A 304 -3.06 24.76 -25.49
C SER A 304 -3.23 24.41 -26.98
N ARG A 305 -4.01 25.20 -27.72
CA ARG A 305 -4.24 25.01 -29.16
C ARG A 305 -3.11 25.53 -30.04
N LEU A 306 -2.47 26.63 -29.66
CA LEU A 306 -1.28 27.13 -30.36
C LEU A 306 -0.05 26.24 -30.13
N LEU A 307 0.04 25.60 -28.95
CA LEU A 307 1.14 24.70 -28.58
C LEU A 307 0.91 23.24 -29.00
N ASP A 308 -0.25 22.91 -29.57
CA ASP A 308 -0.57 21.56 -30.02
C ASP A 308 0.36 21.20 -31.20
N ALA A 309 1.30 20.26 -31.00
CA ALA A 309 2.36 19.92 -31.95
C ALA A 309 1.86 19.46 -33.34
N LYS A 310 0.60 19.03 -33.43
CA LYS A 310 -0.06 18.63 -34.69
C LYS A 310 -0.50 19.81 -35.55
N MET A 311 -0.60 21.01 -34.98
CA MET A 311 -1.19 22.18 -35.64
C MET A 311 -0.15 23.27 -35.98
N ALA A 312 1.15 22.94 -35.88
CA ALA A 312 2.26 23.79 -36.34
C ALA A 312 2.14 25.28 -35.93
N GLY A 313 1.66 25.55 -34.71
CA GLY A 313 1.55 26.93 -34.20
C GLY A 313 0.34 27.73 -34.68
N SER A 314 -0.60 27.15 -35.44
CA SER A 314 -1.81 27.85 -35.89
C SER A 314 -3.05 26.98 -35.86
N PHE A 315 -4.20 27.52 -35.43
CA PHE A 315 -5.47 26.79 -35.39
C PHE A 315 -6.60 27.62 -36.00
N ARG A 316 -7.68 26.98 -36.46
CA ARG A 316 -8.86 27.70 -36.96
C ARG A 316 -9.74 28.17 -35.81
N CYS A 317 -10.11 29.46 -35.82
CA CYS A 317 -11.02 30.04 -34.85
C CYS A 317 -12.35 29.25 -34.82
N LEU A 318 -12.84 28.94 -33.63
CA LEU A 318 -14.08 28.19 -33.46
C LEU A 318 -15.34 29.00 -33.78
N HIS A 319 -15.24 30.32 -33.85
CA HIS A 319 -16.38 31.20 -34.12
C HIS A 319 -16.45 31.61 -35.60
N CYS A 320 -15.36 32.12 -36.18
CA CYS A 320 -15.33 32.63 -37.55
C CYS A 320 -14.50 31.79 -38.55
N GLY A 321 -13.82 30.73 -38.10
CA GLY A 321 -13.05 29.85 -38.98
C GLY A 321 -11.72 30.39 -39.52
N SER A 322 -11.35 31.65 -39.22
CA SER A 322 -10.07 32.25 -39.63
C SER A 322 -8.86 31.61 -38.94
N THR A 323 -7.68 31.69 -39.56
CA THR A 323 -6.44 31.13 -39.00
C THR A 323 -5.88 32.00 -37.88
N VAL A 324 -5.84 31.44 -36.67
CA VAL A 324 -5.29 32.05 -35.46
C VAL A 324 -3.87 31.56 -35.24
N HIS A 325 -2.92 32.50 -35.26
CA HIS A 325 -1.49 32.26 -35.02
C HIS A 325 -0.93 33.13 -33.88
N GLN A 326 -1.68 34.14 -33.45
CA GLN A 326 -1.28 35.06 -32.38
C GLN A 326 -2.43 35.29 -31.40
N ALA A 327 -2.06 35.54 -30.15
CA ALA A 327 -2.97 35.82 -29.04
C ALA A 327 -2.43 36.97 -28.21
N PHE A 328 -3.29 37.93 -27.88
CA PHE A 328 -2.97 39.13 -27.10
C PHE A 328 -3.79 39.15 -25.81
N PRO A 329 -3.21 39.57 -24.67
CA PRO A 329 -4.00 39.75 -23.46
C PRO A 329 -5.01 40.89 -23.66
N LEU A 330 -6.27 40.65 -23.29
CA LEU A 330 -7.23 41.74 -23.09
C LEU A 330 -6.87 42.42 -21.77
N LYS A 331 -6.62 43.74 -21.83
CA LYS A 331 -6.40 44.55 -20.63
C LYS A 331 -7.69 44.72 -19.83
#